data_AF-A0A3D4Y456-F1
#
_entry.id   AF-A0A3D4Y456-F1
#
_cell.length_a   1.000
_cell.length_b   1.000
_cell.length_c   1.000
_cell.angle_alpha   90.00
_cell.angle_beta   90.00
_cell.angle_gamma   90.00
#
_symmetry.space_group_name_H-M   'P 1'
#
loop_
_entity.id
_entity.type
_entity.pdbx_description
1 polymer ?
#
loop_
_entity_poly.entity_id
_entity_poly.type
_entity_poly.pdbx_seq_one_letter_code
_entity_poly.pdbx_strand_id
1 'polypeptide(L)'
;MGSYDNTDISYKAAGAETYHLPILYTEDERSSYAAWGIKKEKLLLPFAVATILIDAFVLCATVVYLFVKQRQTPAFSVWISCWGGLVGDVSYGVALVLTVLILKPLDWLLDKIMHRPEEPKMLQVTPKETGVSYFLLRGTTVLAQGMLTWDAWEAALAVETNEILIEGQRLRIGSNTIASIYPPEKQKPWMDHPAEQITGTISLAHIRKNMQGYRASLEEQKREAEWRRQNP
;
A
#
# COMPACT_ATOMS: atom_id res chain seq x y z
N MET A 1 26.92 -34.69 19.26
CA MET A 1 26.45 -34.51 17.88
C MET A 1 25.86 -33.10 17.79
N GLY A 2 26.59 -32.19 17.13
CA GLY A 2 26.24 -30.82 16.72
C GLY A 2 25.16 -30.03 17.48
N SER A 3 25.57 -29.35 18.56
CA SER A 3 24.91 -28.11 19.00
C SER A 3 25.31 -27.02 18.00
N TYR A 4 24.44 -26.70 17.04
CA TYR A 4 24.63 -25.50 16.22
C TYR A 4 24.34 -24.30 17.10
N ASP A 5 25.45 -23.73 17.56
CA ASP A 5 25.60 -22.48 18.29
C ASP A 5 24.85 -21.38 17.54
N ASN A 6 23.66 -21.03 18.05
CA ASN A 6 22.75 -20.05 17.47
C ASN A 6 23.08 -18.63 17.98
N THR A 7 24.36 -18.39 18.25
CA THR A 7 24.82 -17.26 19.07
C THR A 7 25.83 -16.36 18.36
N ASP A 8 26.03 -16.56 17.05
CA ASP A 8 27.07 -15.87 16.28
C ASP A 8 26.57 -15.18 15.00
N ILE A 9 25.33 -14.65 15.00
CA ILE A 9 24.87 -13.69 13.95
C ILE A 9 24.22 -12.46 14.60
N SER A 10 24.76 -12.06 15.75
CA SER A 10 24.43 -10.81 16.46
C SER A 10 25.52 -9.74 16.29
N TYR A 11 26.35 -9.85 15.24
CA TYR A 11 27.12 -8.70 14.79
C TYR A 11 26.15 -7.74 14.09
N LYS A 12 25.71 -6.74 14.86
CA LYS A 12 25.23 -5.43 14.41
C LYS A 12 25.45 -5.17 12.91
N ALA A 13 24.49 -5.58 12.09
CA ALA A 13 24.31 -5.03 10.76
C ALA A 13 23.71 -3.62 10.91
N ALA A 14 24.52 -2.66 11.37
CA ALA A 14 24.14 -1.27 11.55
C ALA A 14 23.98 -0.50 10.21
N GLY A 15 23.58 -1.18 9.14
CA GLY A 15 23.44 -0.58 7.82
C GLY A 15 22.84 -1.47 6.72
N ALA A 16 22.40 -2.70 7.03
CA ALA A 16 21.72 -3.55 6.04
C ALA A 16 20.23 -3.18 5.99
N GLU A 17 19.93 -2.01 5.44
CA GLU A 17 18.55 -1.63 5.15
C GLU A 17 17.97 -2.61 4.12
N THR A 18 16.84 -3.21 4.47
CA THR A 18 16.05 -3.99 3.52
C THR A 18 15.16 -3.03 2.76
N TYR A 19 15.29 -3.03 1.44
CA TYR A 19 14.52 -2.17 0.56
C TYR A 19 13.29 -2.92 0.04
N HIS A 20 12.11 -2.32 0.18
CA HIS A 20 10.85 -2.83 -0.35
C HIS A 20 10.46 -2.00 -1.57
N LEU A 21 10.61 -2.61 -2.76
CA LEU A 21 10.48 -1.93 -4.04
C LEU A 21 9.20 -2.38 -4.74
N PRO A 22 8.17 -1.52 -4.86
CA PRO A 22 6.98 -1.85 -5.63
C PRO A 22 7.35 -1.94 -7.12
N ILE A 23 6.76 -2.93 -7.79
CA ILE A 23 6.93 -3.13 -9.23
C ILE A 23 5.65 -2.63 -9.91
N LEU A 24 5.81 -1.82 -10.94
CA LEU A 24 4.71 -1.37 -11.77
C LEU A 24 4.05 -2.55 -12.48
N TYR A 25 2.73 -2.53 -12.55
CA TYR A 25 1.98 -3.50 -13.35
C TYR A 25 2.49 -3.53 -14.79
N THR A 26 2.52 -4.74 -15.35
CA THR A 26 2.63 -4.93 -16.79
C THR A 26 1.38 -4.37 -17.49
N GLU A 27 1.46 -4.14 -18.79
CA GLU A 27 0.33 -3.58 -19.56
C GLU A 27 -0.95 -4.43 -19.42
N ASP A 28 -0.79 -5.76 -19.40
CA ASP A 28 -1.89 -6.72 -19.26
C ASP A 28 -2.50 -6.70 -17.85
N GLU A 29 -1.65 -6.68 -16.80
CA GLU A 29 -2.10 -6.56 -15.40
C GLU A 29 -2.78 -5.20 -15.17
N ARG A 30 -2.22 -4.12 -15.75
CA ARG A 30 -2.75 -2.76 -15.67
C ARG A 30 -4.13 -2.68 -16.29
N SER A 31 -4.29 -3.16 -17.52
CA SER A 31 -5.56 -3.10 -18.23
C SER A 31 -6.66 -3.91 -17.51
N SER A 32 -6.29 -5.06 -16.95
CA SER A 32 -7.17 -5.89 -16.13
C SER A 32 -7.59 -5.17 -14.84
N TYR A 33 -6.64 -4.55 -14.14
CA TYR A 33 -6.92 -3.75 -12.94
C TYR A 33 -7.80 -2.54 -13.25
N ALA A 34 -7.49 -1.80 -14.32
CA ALA A 34 -8.27 -0.64 -14.73
C ALA A 34 -9.70 -1.03 -15.12
N ALA A 35 -9.88 -2.10 -15.88
CA ALA A 35 -11.20 -2.60 -16.26
C ALA A 35 -12.02 -3.00 -15.03
N TRP A 36 -11.41 -3.70 -14.09
CA TRP A 36 -12.04 -4.07 -12.82
C TRP A 36 -12.42 -2.83 -11.99
N GLY A 37 -11.49 -1.89 -11.78
CA GLY A 37 -11.73 -0.68 -10.98
C GLY A 37 -12.82 0.22 -11.57
N ILE A 38 -12.85 0.38 -12.90
CA ILE A 38 -13.91 1.13 -13.59
C ILE A 38 -15.27 0.42 -13.44
N LYS A 39 -15.30 -0.92 -13.54
CA LYS A 39 -16.54 -1.69 -13.36
C LYS A 39 -17.05 -1.58 -11.92
N LYS A 40 -16.15 -1.66 -10.94
CA LYS A 40 -16.44 -1.49 -9.51
C LYS A 40 -17.03 -0.12 -9.23
N GLU A 41 -16.44 0.95 -9.75
CA GLU A 41 -16.94 2.31 -9.57
C GLU A 41 -18.33 2.51 -10.15
N LYS A 42 -18.56 2.05 -11.39
CA LYS A 42 -19.87 2.17 -12.04
C LYS A 42 -20.98 1.48 -11.24
N LEU A 43 -20.64 0.41 -10.55
CA LEU A 43 -21.58 -0.32 -9.70
C LEU A 43 -21.77 0.37 -8.35
N LEU A 44 -20.71 0.88 -7.73
CA LEU A 44 -20.76 1.57 -6.43
C LEU A 44 -21.43 2.94 -6.48
N LEU A 45 -21.25 3.70 -7.56
CA LEU A 45 -21.78 5.05 -7.72
C LEU A 45 -23.30 5.15 -7.48
N PRO A 46 -24.18 4.31 -8.08
CA PRO A 46 -25.61 4.36 -7.78
C PRO A 46 -25.94 4.01 -6.33
N PHE A 47 -25.20 3.09 -5.68
CA PHE A 47 -25.40 2.80 -4.26
C PHE A 47 -25.03 4.00 -3.39
N ALA A 48 -23.89 4.64 -3.65
CA ALA A 48 -23.49 5.85 -2.93
C ALA A 48 -24.51 6.99 -3.08
N VAL A 49 -25.00 7.20 -4.31
CA VAL A 49 -26.07 8.19 -4.58
C VAL A 49 -27.36 7.82 -3.84
N ALA A 50 -27.78 6.56 -3.88
CA ALA A 50 -28.97 6.10 -3.18
C ALA A 50 -28.85 6.31 -1.66
N THR A 51 -27.71 6.01 -1.06
CA THR A 51 -27.46 6.26 0.37
C THR A 51 -27.58 7.74 0.70
N ILE A 52 -26.96 8.63 -0.09
CA ILE A 52 -27.05 10.08 0.11
C ILE A 52 -28.50 10.57 0.00
N LEU A 53 -29.26 10.05 -0.98
CA LEU A 53 -30.68 10.41 -1.15
C LEU A 53 -31.53 9.95 0.04
N ILE A 54 -31.29 8.74 0.55
CA ILE A 54 -31.98 8.21 1.73
C ILE A 54 -31.65 9.07 2.95
N ASP A 55 -30.38 9.40 3.16
CA ASP A 55 -29.94 10.24 4.28
C ASP A 55 -30.58 11.64 4.21
N ALA A 56 -30.60 12.26 3.03
CA ALA A 56 -31.26 13.54 2.82
C ALA A 56 -32.77 13.46 3.09
N PHE A 57 -33.43 12.39 2.64
CA PHE A 57 -34.86 12.16 2.89
C PHE A 57 -35.16 11.99 4.38
N VAL A 58 -34.39 11.16 5.09
CA VAL A 58 -34.54 10.94 6.54
C VAL A 58 -34.31 12.24 7.31
N LEU A 59 -33.31 13.04 6.92
CA LEU A 59 -33.03 14.33 7.54
C LEU A 59 -34.19 15.32 7.31
N CYS A 60 -34.68 15.44 6.07
CA CYS A 60 -35.84 16.29 5.75
C CYS A 60 -37.10 15.85 6.52
N ALA A 61 -37.40 14.55 6.55
CA ALA A 61 -38.55 14.01 7.28
C ALA A 61 -38.44 14.29 8.78
N THR A 62 -37.24 14.17 9.36
CA THR A 62 -36.97 14.48 10.76
C THR A 62 -37.21 15.96 11.04
N VAL A 63 -36.71 16.87 10.21
CA VAL A 63 -36.94 18.33 10.37
C VAL A 63 -38.43 18.67 10.32
N VAL A 64 -39.17 18.11 9.35
CA VAL A 64 -40.62 18.33 9.23
C VAL A 64 -41.36 17.80 10.46
N TYR A 65 -41.03 16.60 10.92
CA TYR A 65 -41.61 16.01 12.12
C TYR A 65 -41.37 16.88 13.37
N LEU A 66 -40.12 17.33 13.56
CA LEU A 66 -39.76 18.22 14.67
C LEU A 66 -40.50 19.56 14.59
N PHE A 67 -40.65 20.13 13.39
CA PHE A 67 -41.39 21.38 13.19
C PHE A 67 -42.88 21.23 13.52
N VAL A 68 -43.51 20.12 13.13
CA VAL A 68 -44.91 19.82 13.49
C VAL A 68 -45.06 19.65 15.01
N LYS A 69 -44.14 18.94 15.66
CA LYS A 69 -44.15 18.77 17.12
C LYS A 69 -43.93 20.09 17.87
N GLN A 70 -43.05 20.95 17.39
CA GLN A 70 -42.85 22.29 17.95
C GLN A 70 -44.15 23.11 17.95
N ARG A 71 -44.97 23.02 16.91
CA ARG A 71 -46.27 23.71 16.86
C ARG A 71 -47.29 23.15 17.84
N GLN A 72 -47.18 21.86 18.20
CA GLN A 72 -48.14 21.19 19.09
C GLN A 72 -47.82 21.35 20.58
N THR A 73 -46.55 21.50 20.96
CA THR A 73 -46.15 21.54 22.37
C THR A 73 -45.08 22.61 22.64
N PRO A 74 -45.39 23.69 23.40
CA PRO A 74 -44.42 24.75 23.70
C PRO A 74 -43.26 24.28 24.59
N ALA A 75 -43.44 23.24 25.39
CA ALA A 75 -42.35 22.63 26.18
C ALA A 75 -41.29 21.92 25.31
N PHE A 76 -41.64 21.56 24.07
CA PHE A 76 -40.74 20.86 23.16
C PHE A 76 -39.63 21.75 22.62
N SER A 77 -39.87 23.06 22.45
CA SER A 77 -38.84 24.01 22.03
C SER A 77 -37.74 24.15 23.09
N VAL A 78 -38.11 24.17 24.36
CA VAL A 78 -37.16 24.21 25.49
C VAL A 78 -36.34 22.91 25.54
N TRP A 79 -36.98 21.76 25.35
CA TRP A 79 -36.30 20.47 25.30
C TRP A 79 -35.30 20.37 24.13
N ILE A 80 -35.68 20.79 22.91
CA ILE A 80 -34.77 20.87 21.77
C ILE A 80 -33.62 21.84 22.02
N SER A 81 -33.86 22.98 22.68
CA SER A 81 -32.79 23.92 23.00
C SER A 81 -31.75 23.33 23.97
N CYS A 82 -32.20 22.51 24.93
CA CYS A 82 -31.32 21.86 25.90
C CYS A 82 -30.61 20.60 25.37
N TRP A 83 -31.28 19.79 24.54
CA TRP A 83 -30.81 18.46 24.15
C TRP A 83 -30.64 18.25 22.64
N GLY A 84 -31.14 19.17 21.81
CA GLY A 84 -31.16 19.03 20.35
C GLY A 84 -29.77 18.99 19.72
N GLY A 85 -28.80 19.75 20.25
CA GLY A 85 -27.40 19.66 19.81
C GLY A 85 -26.80 18.29 20.09
N LEU A 86 -26.95 17.78 21.33
CA LEU A 86 -26.43 16.48 21.74
C LEU A 86 -27.08 15.32 20.96
N VAL A 87 -28.40 15.37 20.75
CA VAL A 87 -29.11 14.38 19.93
C VAL A 87 -28.69 14.46 18.46
N GLY A 88 -28.49 15.67 17.95
CA GLY A 88 -27.98 15.91 16.60
C GLY A 88 -26.62 15.26 16.37
N ASP A 89 -25.66 15.55 17.26
CA ASP A 89 -24.28 15.03 17.20
C ASP A 89 -24.26 13.51 17.31
N VAL A 90 -25.04 12.92 18.22
CA VAL A 90 -25.15 11.47 18.36
C VAL A 90 -25.79 10.84 17.12
N SER A 91 -26.86 11.44 16.58
CA SER A 91 -27.52 10.89 15.39
C SER A 91 -26.61 10.94 14.15
N TYR A 92 -25.84 12.02 14.00
CA TYR A 92 -24.88 12.18 12.90
C TYR A 92 -23.75 11.15 13.03
N GLY A 93 -23.21 10.97 14.24
CA GLY A 93 -22.22 9.93 14.50
C GLY A 93 -22.74 8.52 14.19
N VAL A 94 -23.98 8.21 14.60
CA VAL A 94 -24.63 6.93 14.30
C VAL A 94 -24.85 6.75 12.80
N ALA A 95 -25.31 7.79 12.10
CA ALA A 95 -25.52 7.75 10.65
C ALA A 95 -24.21 7.47 9.90
N LEU A 96 -23.12 8.16 10.25
CA LEU A 96 -21.80 7.89 9.66
C LEU A 96 -21.34 6.45 9.91
N VAL A 97 -21.50 5.95 11.13
CA VAL A 97 -21.13 4.57 11.47
C VAL A 97 -21.95 3.56 10.68
N LEU A 98 -23.27 3.76 10.57
CA LEU A 98 -24.15 2.88 9.79
C LEU A 98 -23.78 2.91 8.30
N THR A 99 -23.52 4.09 7.74
CA THR A 99 -23.10 4.24 6.34
C THR A 99 -21.79 3.51 6.09
N VAL A 100 -20.81 3.62 6.99
CA VAL A 100 -19.55 2.85 6.89
C VAL A 100 -19.79 1.34 7.03
N LEU A 101 -20.68 0.92 7.94
CA LEU A 101 -21.04 -0.49 8.14
C LEU A 101 -21.83 -1.10 6.97
N ILE A 102 -22.49 -0.29 6.14
CA ILE A 102 -23.17 -0.78 4.93
C ILE A 102 -22.22 -0.75 3.73
N LEU A 103 -21.48 0.33 3.55
CA LEU A 103 -20.61 0.52 2.39
C LEU A 103 -19.38 -0.40 2.43
N LYS A 104 -18.75 -0.62 3.60
CA LYS A 104 -17.54 -1.48 3.67
C LYS A 104 -17.81 -2.96 3.35
N PRO A 105 -18.85 -3.61 3.89
CA PRO A 105 -19.17 -4.98 3.51
C PRO A 105 -19.62 -5.10 2.06
N LEU A 106 -20.32 -4.09 1.54
CA LEU A 106 -20.68 -4.02 0.13
C LEU A 106 -19.42 -3.97 -0.75
N ASP A 107 -18.47 -3.09 -0.42
CA ASP A 107 -17.19 -2.96 -1.13
C ASP A 107 -16.41 -4.29 -1.14
N TRP A 108 -16.30 -4.94 0.02
CA TRP A 108 -15.67 -6.25 0.15
C TRP A 108 -16.38 -7.35 -0.65
N LEU A 109 -17.72 -7.34 -0.66
CA LEU A 109 -18.52 -8.30 -1.41
C LEU A 109 -18.36 -8.09 -2.92
N LEU A 110 -18.25 -6.84 -3.36
CA LEU A 110 -17.95 -6.49 -4.75
C LEU A 110 -16.55 -6.94 -5.16
N ASP A 111 -15.55 -6.75 -4.29
CA ASP A 111 -14.19 -7.25 -4.52
C ASP A 111 -14.18 -8.78 -4.71
N LYS A 112 -14.96 -9.48 -3.90
CA LYS A 112 -15.09 -10.95 -3.95
C LYS A 112 -15.83 -11.44 -5.18
N ILE A 113 -16.94 -10.79 -5.57
CA ILE A 113 -17.75 -11.20 -6.73
C ILE A 113 -17.03 -10.87 -8.04
N MET A 114 -16.40 -9.70 -8.13
CA MET A 114 -15.76 -9.24 -9.36
C MET A 114 -14.33 -9.75 -9.53
N HIS A 115 -13.86 -10.64 -8.65
CA HIS A 115 -12.53 -11.24 -8.68
C HIS A 115 -11.44 -10.16 -8.80
N ARG A 116 -11.20 -9.46 -7.70
CA ARG A 116 -10.13 -8.45 -7.62
C ARG A 116 -8.84 -8.99 -8.24
N PRO A 117 -8.24 -8.26 -9.20
CA PRO A 117 -7.00 -8.69 -9.85
C PRO A 117 -5.85 -8.80 -8.84
N GLU A 118 -4.82 -9.54 -9.25
CA GLU A 118 -3.68 -9.90 -8.39
C GLU A 118 -3.00 -8.67 -7.77
N GLU A 119 -2.53 -8.83 -6.53
CA GLU A 119 -1.77 -7.79 -5.83
C GLU A 119 -0.47 -7.43 -6.58
N PRO A 120 0.03 -6.18 -6.44
CA PRO A 120 1.23 -5.76 -7.11
C PRO A 120 2.42 -6.60 -6.65
N LYS A 121 3.33 -6.87 -7.59
CA LYS A 121 4.58 -7.54 -7.25
C LYS A 121 5.45 -6.58 -6.44
N MET A 122 6.16 -7.10 -5.45
CA MET A 122 7.07 -6.37 -4.59
C MET A 122 8.42 -7.05 -4.60
N LEU A 123 9.47 -6.30 -4.92
CA LEU A 123 10.84 -6.77 -4.85
C LEU A 123 11.45 -6.32 -3.53
N GLN A 124 11.75 -7.28 -2.66
CA GLN A 124 12.51 -7.03 -1.45
C GLN A 124 13.99 -7.30 -1.71
N VAL A 125 14.86 -6.37 -1.35
CA VAL A 125 16.30 -6.44 -1.61
C VAL A 125 17.05 -6.18 -0.32
N THR A 126 17.93 -7.12 0.06
CA THR A 126 18.75 -7.01 1.27
C THR A 126 20.23 -7.22 0.91
N PRO A 127 21.12 -6.27 1.24
CA PRO A 127 22.55 -6.45 1.02
C PRO A 127 23.14 -7.47 2.01
N LYS A 128 24.08 -8.28 1.52
CA LYS A 128 24.85 -9.27 2.29
C LYS A 128 26.33 -9.18 1.93
N GLU A 129 27.18 -9.88 2.68
CA GLU A 129 28.63 -9.82 2.47
C GLU A 129 29.09 -10.26 1.08
N THR A 130 28.43 -11.26 0.50
CA THR A 130 28.81 -11.87 -0.79
C THR A 130 28.01 -11.32 -1.97
N GLY A 131 27.04 -10.43 -1.75
CA GLY A 131 26.18 -9.90 -2.79
C GLY A 131 24.83 -9.40 -2.26
N VAL A 132 23.81 -9.45 -3.10
CA VAL A 132 22.47 -8.92 -2.80
C VAL A 132 21.46 -10.05 -2.85
N SER A 133 20.79 -10.33 -1.72
CA SER A 133 19.65 -11.26 -1.70
C SER A 133 18.39 -10.54 -2.13
N TYR A 134 17.58 -11.20 -2.95
CA TYR A 134 16.30 -10.67 -3.40
C TYR A 134 15.17 -11.67 -3.15
N PHE A 135 13.99 -11.13 -2.85
CA PHE A 135 12.72 -11.86 -2.78
C PHE A 135 11.70 -11.13 -3.63
N LEU A 136 11.15 -11.81 -4.63
CA LEU A 136 10.03 -11.33 -5.42
C LEU A 136 8.75 -11.87 -4.79
N LEU A 137 7.96 -10.96 -4.24
CA LEU A 137 6.73 -11.23 -3.52
C LEU A 137 5.53 -10.79 -4.36
N ARG A 138 4.41 -11.49 -4.19
CA ARG A 138 3.08 -11.08 -4.64
C ARG A 138 2.11 -11.41 -3.52
N GLY A 139 1.68 -10.39 -2.79
CA GLY A 139 0.98 -10.57 -1.52
C GLY A 139 1.72 -11.46 -0.55
N THR A 140 1.12 -12.59 -0.16
CA THR A 140 1.73 -13.58 0.74
C THR A 140 2.56 -14.64 0.02
N THR A 141 2.62 -14.62 -1.31
CA THR A 141 3.31 -15.64 -2.11
C THR A 141 4.69 -15.17 -2.55
N VAL A 142 5.70 -16.04 -2.42
CA VAL A 142 7.05 -15.82 -2.94
C VAL A 142 7.09 -16.36 -4.37
N LEU A 143 7.24 -15.48 -5.35
CA LEU A 143 7.34 -15.84 -6.77
C LEU A 143 8.75 -16.30 -7.14
N ALA A 144 9.77 -15.60 -6.64
CA ALA A 144 11.17 -15.92 -6.89
C ALA A 144 12.02 -15.48 -5.69
N GLN A 145 13.13 -16.18 -5.45
CA GLN A 145 14.10 -15.81 -4.43
C GLN A 145 15.48 -16.23 -4.88
N GLY A 146 16.47 -15.41 -4.56
CA GLY A 146 17.84 -15.72 -4.95
C GLY A 146 18.86 -14.77 -4.38
N MET A 147 20.10 -14.98 -4.80
CA MET A 147 21.21 -14.11 -4.44
C MET A 147 22.00 -13.76 -5.70
N LEU A 148 22.15 -12.46 -5.93
CA LEU A 148 22.97 -11.92 -6.99
C LEU A 148 24.33 -11.56 -6.42
N THR A 149 25.41 -11.86 -7.14
CA THR A 149 26.72 -11.29 -6.83
C THR A 149 26.69 -9.78 -7.04
N TRP A 150 27.61 -9.05 -6.41
CA TRP A 150 27.66 -7.58 -6.56
C TRP A 150 27.77 -7.11 -8.01
N ASP A 151 28.53 -7.84 -8.84
CA ASP A 151 28.71 -7.49 -10.24
C ASP A 151 27.47 -7.84 -11.08
N ALA A 152 26.79 -8.95 -10.77
CA ALA A 152 25.52 -9.31 -11.41
C ALA A 152 24.39 -8.34 -11.04
N TRP A 153 24.38 -7.83 -9.80
CA TRP A 153 23.46 -6.80 -9.35
C TRP A 153 23.65 -5.49 -10.13
N GLU A 154 24.88 -4.98 -10.23
CA GLU A 154 25.17 -3.78 -11.02
C GLU A 154 24.79 -3.94 -12.50
N ALA A 155 25.08 -5.11 -13.09
CA ALA A 155 24.72 -5.39 -14.49
C ALA A 155 23.20 -5.52 -14.72
N ALA A 156 22.45 -5.91 -13.70
CA ALA A 156 20.99 -6.05 -13.77
C ALA A 156 20.25 -4.71 -13.68
N LEU A 157 20.88 -3.66 -13.17
CA LEU A 157 20.24 -2.36 -12.92
C LEU A 157 20.26 -1.45 -14.15
N ALA A 158 19.08 -1.05 -14.62
CA ALA A 158 18.91 0.03 -15.59
C ALA A 158 18.42 1.29 -14.87
N VAL A 159 19.37 2.10 -14.39
CA VAL A 159 19.09 3.28 -13.56
C VAL A 159 18.31 4.37 -14.30
N GLU A 160 18.50 4.50 -15.61
CA GLU A 160 17.81 5.50 -16.43
C GLU A 160 16.30 5.22 -16.56
N THR A 161 15.92 3.95 -16.69
CA THR A 161 14.51 3.53 -16.84
C THR A 161 13.86 3.11 -15.52
N ASN A 162 14.64 3.07 -14.44
CA ASN A 162 14.26 2.52 -13.13
C ASN A 162 13.82 1.04 -13.24
N GLU A 163 14.53 0.26 -14.06
CA GLU A 163 14.24 -1.15 -14.29
C GLU A 163 15.34 -2.04 -13.72
N ILE A 164 14.98 -3.26 -13.33
CA ILE A 164 15.91 -4.30 -12.89
C ILE A 164 15.63 -5.61 -13.62
N LEU A 165 16.68 -6.29 -14.09
CA LEU A 165 16.59 -7.60 -14.72
C LEU A 165 16.76 -8.71 -13.67
N ILE A 166 15.70 -9.45 -13.38
CA ILE A 166 15.72 -10.59 -12.46
C ILE A 166 15.15 -11.81 -13.18
N GLU A 167 15.88 -12.93 -13.15
CA GLU A 167 15.48 -14.19 -13.78
C GLU A 167 15.04 -14.06 -15.26
N GLY A 168 15.65 -13.13 -16.00
CA GLY A 168 15.33 -12.85 -17.41
C GLY A 168 14.10 -11.95 -17.62
N GLN A 169 13.42 -11.53 -16.55
CA GLN A 169 12.31 -10.57 -16.61
C GLN A 169 12.79 -9.16 -16.27
N ARG A 170 12.45 -8.18 -17.12
CA ARG A 170 12.63 -6.75 -16.80
C ARG A 170 11.48 -6.27 -15.93
N LEU A 171 11.81 -5.81 -14.72
CA LEU A 171 10.87 -5.34 -13.72
C LEU A 171 11.06 -3.84 -13.55
N ARG A 172 10.02 -3.05 -13.82
CA ARG A 172 10.08 -1.60 -13.66
C ARG A 172 9.65 -1.22 -12.25
N ILE A 173 10.54 -0.60 -11.49
CA ILE A 173 10.29 -0.18 -10.12
C ILE A 173 9.50 1.13 -10.14
N GLY A 174 8.43 1.20 -9.39
CA GLY A 174 7.57 2.37 -9.34
C GLY A 174 6.26 2.09 -8.62
N SER A 175 5.58 3.16 -8.20
CA SER A 175 4.32 3.03 -7.50
C SER A 175 3.12 2.89 -8.42
N ASN A 176 2.27 1.90 -8.12
CA ASN A 176 0.98 1.70 -8.75
C ASN A 176 -0.04 2.69 -8.17
N THR A 177 0.02 3.92 -8.68
CA THR A 177 -0.92 5.00 -8.36
C THR A 177 -2.09 5.00 -9.35
N ILE A 178 -3.14 5.77 -9.03
CA ILE A 178 -4.27 5.98 -9.94
C ILE A 178 -3.78 6.48 -11.31
N ALA A 179 -2.75 7.33 -11.34
CA ALA A 179 -2.21 7.88 -12.58
C ALA A 179 -1.44 6.85 -13.42
N SER A 180 -0.81 5.85 -12.81
CA SER A 180 -0.08 4.80 -13.53
C SER A 180 -1.00 3.65 -13.96
N ILE A 181 -2.10 3.42 -13.24
CA ILE A 181 -3.04 2.32 -13.52
C ILE A 181 -4.12 2.72 -14.53
N TYR A 182 -4.75 3.89 -14.35
CA TYR A 182 -5.95 4.26 -15.12
C TYR A 182 -5.61 5.23 -16.26
N PRO A 183 -6.33 5.13 -17.39
CA PRO A 183 -6.19 6.08 -18.48
C PRO A 183 -6.57 7.50 -18.03
N PRO A 184 -5.93 8.55 -18.56
CA PRO A 184 -6.04 9.93 -18.06
C PRO A 184 -7.48 10.43 -17.96
N GLU A 185 -8.35 10.02 -18.88
CA GLU A 185 -9.77 10.40 -18.92
C GLU A 185 -10.61 9.82 -17.77
N LYS A 186 -10.12 8.78 -17.07
CA LYS A 186 -10.85 8.06 -16.03
C LYS A 186 -10.18 8.12 -14.65
N GLN A 187 -9.14 8.92 -14.51
CA GLN A 187 -8.45 9.12 -13.24
C GLN A 187 -9.32 9.97 -12.30
N LYS A 188 -9.90 9.34 -11.27
CA LYS A 188 -10.67 10.02 -10.23
C LYS A 188 -10.05 9.75 -8.86
N PRO A 189 -10.09 10.71 -7.92
CA PRO A 189 -9.45 10.56 -6.61
C PRO A 189 -9.92 9.35 -5.78
N TRP A 190 -11.13 8.87 -6.01
CA TRP A 190 -11.75 7.74 -5.31
C TRP A 190 -11.58 6.40 -6.06
N MET A 191 -10.75 6.36 -7.11
CA MET A 191 -10.43 5.10 -7.79
C MET A 191 -9.62 4.19 -6.88
N ASP A 192 -9.94 2.90 -6.93
CA ASP A 192 -9.21 1.87 -6.19
C ASP A 192 -7.76 1.78 -6.71
N HIS A 193 -6.81 1.73 -5.80
CA HIS A 193 -5.41 1.44 -6.10
C HIS A 193 -4.85 0.54 -4.99
N PRO A 194 -3.86 -0.31 -5.30
CA PRO A 194 -3.28 -1.18 -4.29
C PRO A 194 -2.59 -0.34 -3.20
N ALA A 195 -2.68 -0.83 -1.97
CA ALA A 195 -1.92 -0.27 -0.86
C ALA A 195 -0.48 -0.78 -0.94
N GLU A 196 0.45 0.10 -1.31
CA GLU A 196 1.86 -0.26 -1.36
C GLU A 196 2.55 0.13 -0.05
N GLN A 197 3.19 -0.85 0.60
CA GLN A 197 4.12 -0.57 1.69
C GLN A 197 5.43 -0.08 1.08
N ILE A 198 5.53 1.23 0.86
CA ILE A 198 6.77 1.86 0.42
C ILE A 198 7.61 2.13 1.66
N THR A 199 8.66 1.35 1.86
CA THR A 199 9.65 1.61 2.91
C THR A 199 10.86 2.28 2.27
N GLY A 200 10.97 3.60 2.39
CA GLY A 200 12.11 4.37 1.90
C GLY A 200 11.96 4.91 0.47
N THR A 201 13.05 4.85 -0.31
CA THR A 201 13.15 5.45 -1.66
C THR A 201 12.89 4.43 -2.76
N ILE A 202 12.10 4.81 -3.77
CA ILE A 202 11.73 3.96 -4.94
C ILE A 202 12.73 4.10 -6.11
N SER A 203 13.67 5.05 -6.00
CA SER A 203 14.70 5.30 -7.02
C SER A 203 15.85 4.31 -6.91
N LEU A 204 16.05 3.52 -7.97
CA LEU A 204 17.20 2.61 -8.08
C LEU A 204 18.54 3.36 -8.06
N ALA A 205 18.59 4.63 -8.48
CA ALA A 205 19.81 5.44 -8.41
C ALA A 205 20.28 5.63 -6.96
N HIS A 206 19.33 5.90 -6.06
CA HIS A 206 19.63 6.09 -4.64
C HIS A 206 20.01 4.76 -3.98
N ILE A 207 19.26 3.70 -4.28
CA ILE A 207 19.55 2.36 -3.77
C ILE A 207 20.92 1.88 -4.23
N ARG A 208 21.26 2.05 -5.52
CA ARG A 208 22.59 1.74 -6.05
C ARG A 208 23.69 2.45 -5.27
N LYS A 209 23.53 3.76 -5.01
CA LYS A 209 24.50 4.54 -4.22
C LYS A 209 24.66 3.98 -2.80
N ASN A 210 23.56 3.64 -2.12
CA ASN A 210 23.61 3.07 -0.77
C ASN A 210 24.27 1.68 -0.77
N MET A 211 23.94 0.85 -1.76
CA MET A 211 24.55 -0.48 -1.95
C MET A 211 26.06 -0.40 -2.23
N GLN A 212 26.50 0.57 -3.03
CA GLN A 212 27.93 0.83 -3.27
C GLN A 212 28.65 1.28 -1.99
N GLY A 213 28.02 2.17 -1.20
CA GLY A 213 28.54 2.58 0.10
C GLY A 213 28.69 1.39 1.07
N TYR A 214 27.67 0.52 1.12
CA TYR A 214 27.72 -0.70 1.93
C TYR A 214 28.85 -1.64 1.48
N ARG A 215 29.01 -1.86 0.17
CA ARG A 215 30.12 -2.66 -0.39
C ARG A 215 31.49 -2.09 0.00
N ALA A 216 31.68 -0.78 -0.11
CA ALA A 216 32.94 -0.13 0.28
C ALA A 216 33.24 -0.31 1.78
N SER A 217 32.23 -0.15 2.64
CA SER A 217 32.39 -0.37 4.08
C SER A 217 32.75 -1.83 4.42
N LEU A 218 32.18 -2.81 3.72
CA LEU A 218 32.54 -4.22 3.88
C LEU A 218 33.99 -4.50 3.45
N GLU A 219 34.47 -3.87 2.37
CA GLU A 219 35.85 -4.02 1.92
C GLU A 219 36.85 -3.40 2.93
N GLU A 220 36.52 -2.27 3.54
CA GLU A 220 37.31 -1.67 4.62
C GLU A 220 37.37 -2.56 5.86
N GLN A 221 36.23 -3.10 6.31
CA GLN A 221 36.20 -4.02 7.44
C GLN A 221 37.03 -5.28 7.21
N LYS A 222 37.02 -5.81 5.97
CA LYS A 222 37.88 -6.95 5.60
C LYS A 222 39.35 -6.58 5.69
N ARG A 223 39.75 -5.40 5.19
CA ARG A 223 41.13 -4.91 5.28
C ARG A 223 41.59 -4.72 6.73
N GLU A 224 40.74 -4.15 7.59
CA GLU A 224 41.04 -4.00 9.01
C GLU A 224 41.18 -5.35 9.73
N ALA A 225 40.34 -6.32 9.41
CA ALA A 225 40.42 -7.67 9.95
C ALA A 225 41.70 -8.40 9.51
N GLU A 226 42.09 -8.25 8.25
CA GLU A 226 43.36 -8.77 7.73
C GLU A 226 44.57 -8.11 8.38
N TRP A 227 44.54 -6.78 8.54
CA TRP A 227 45.61 -6.04 9.23
C TRP A 227 45.76 -6.49 10.68
N ARG A 228 44.66 -6.68 11.42
CA ARG A 228 44.69 -7.22 12.79
C ARG A 228 45.21 -8.66 12.87
N ARG A 229 44.99 -9.48 11.85
CA ARG A 229 45.59 -10.83 11.79
C ARG A 229 47.09 -10.80 11.54
N GLN A 230 47.57 -9.82 10.77
CA GLN A 230 48.98 -9.66 10.43
C GLN A 230 49.78 -8.90 11.51
N ASN A 231 49.11 -8.10 12.33
CA ASN A 231 49.70 -7.31 13.42
C ASN A 231 48.94 -7.60 14.74
N PRO A 232 49.16 -8.77 15.35
CA PRO A 232 48.50 -9.18 16.60
C PRO A 232 48.98 -8.40 17.84
#